data_AF-A0A7J4FS04-F1
#
_entry.id   AF-A0A7J4FS04-F1
#
_cell.length_a   1.000
_cell.length_b   1.000
_cell.length_c   1.000
_cell.angle_alpha   90.00
_cell.angle_beta   90.00
_cell.angle_gamma   90.00
#
_symmetry.space_group_name_H-M   'P 1'
#
loop_
_entity.id
_entity.type
_entity.pdbx_description
1 polymer ?
#
loop_
_entity_poly.entity_id
_entity_poly.type
_entity_poly.pdbx_seq_one_letter_code
_entity_poly.pdbx_strand_id
1 'polypeptide(L)'
;KRKLVDRTDKKLRTIEITEKGIKIAGELSQMADTEEIVQLTSEIIRSRKWDTIRAYDIHAPVPQAYCAKIHPYQRLIDQMRRILLDMGFTEIKGEIVQSSFWNFDALFQPQDHPAREMQDTFYLDSEAELPEYYRKVREVHESGGDTGSTGWGGKWSKKMSRREVLRTHTTAITIKYLAEHPDPPKKAFCIDRAYRRETIDPTHTPEFEQLEGVVMDPGVSFSNLLGYLVEFYHHIGFKEVRFRPGYFPYTEPSVEPEVYVEGLGWVELGGAGIFREEVTAPLGIKCPVLAWGLGASRVAMLRLGLRDLRELYQPDIDWLRKSPVCV
;
A
#
# COMPACT_ATOMS: atom_id res chain seq x y z
N LYS A 1 7.26 -51.31 13.85
CA LYS A 1 7.66 -51.26 15.28
C LYS A 1 6.69 -50.31 16.00
N ARG A 2 5.85 -50.82 16.91
CA ARG A 2 4.84 -50.06 17.67
C ARG A 2 5.58 -49.07 18.60
N LYS A 3 5.25 -47.77 18.53
CA LYS A 3 5.79 -46.67 19.38
C LYS A 3 5.49 -46.92 20.86
N LEU A 4 6.17 -47.88 21.48
CA LEU A 4 5.92 -48.33 22.86
C LEU A 4 6.90 -47.73 23.89
N VAL A 5 7.97 -47.05 23.44
CA VAL A 5 8.95 -46.39 24.31
C VAL A 5 9.46 -45.13 23.62
N ASP A 6 9.39 -43.99 24.31
CA ASP A 6 10.12 -42.78 23.95
C ASP A 6 11.51 -42.81 24.58
N ARG A 7 12.55 -42.75 23.74
CA ARG A 7 13.93 -42.70 24.17
C ARG A 7 14.41 -41.26 24.13
N THR A 8 14.73 -40.71 25.29
CA THR A 8 15.30 -39.37 25.42
C THR A 8 16.78 -39.50 25.78
N ASP A 9 17.67 -39.16 24.85
CA ASP A 9 19.12 -39.16 25.11
C ASP A 9 19.50 -37.85 25.81
N LYS A 10 19.87 -37.94 27.10
CA LYS A 10 20.41 -36.80 27.86
C LYS A 10 21.94 -36.88 27.89
N LYS A 11 22.60 -35.81 27.46
CA LYS A 11 24.07 -35.70 27.45
C LYS A 11 24.52 -34.91 28.66
N LEU A 12 25.03 -35.59 29.69
CA LEU A 12 25.66 -34.92 30.83
C LEU A 12 27.10 -34.55 30.46
N ARG A 13 27.49 -33.29 30.67
CA ARG A 13 28.87 -32.85 30.54
C ARG A 13 29.34 -32.35 31.89
N THR A 14 30.40 -32.96 32.42
CA THR A 14 31.06 -32.50 33.64
C THR A 14 32.32 -31.75 33.22
N ILE A 15 32.48 -30.54 33.74
CA ILE A 15 33.66 -29.71 33.51
C ILE A 15 34.37 -29.62 34.87
N GLU A 16 35.65 -30.00 34.90
CA GLU A 16 36.50 -29.90 36.07
C GLU A 16 37.75 -29.11 35.71
N ILE A 17 38.22 -28.28 36.64
CA ILE A 17 39.45 -27.51 36.47
C ILE A 17 40.62 -28.48 36.56
N THR A 18 41.47 -28.48 35.54
CA THR A 18 42.70 -29.30 35.54
C THR A 18 43.68 -28.84 36.63
N GLU A 19 44.60 -29.70 37.07
CA GLU A 19 45.63 -29.34 38.06
C GLU A 19 46.42 -28.08 37.67
N LYS A 20 46.69 -27.88 36.37
CA LYS A 20 47.29 -26.64 35.85
C LYS A 20 46.40 -25.43 36.08
N GLY A 21 45.09 -25.56 35.88
CA GLY A 21 44.11 -24.50 36.15
C GLY A 21 44.00 -24.17 37.64
N ILE A 22 44.09 -25.17 38.53
CA ILE A 22 44.11 -24.96 39.99
C ILE A 22 45.35 -24.13 40.39
N LYS A 23 46.51 -24.44 39.81
CA LYS A 23 47.75 -23.69 40.06
C LYS A 23 47.66 -22.24 39.58
N ILE A 24 47.17 -22.02 38.36
CA ILE A 24 46.95 -20.68 37.79
C ILE A 24 45.91 -19.89 38.61
N ALA A 25 44.84 -20.55 39.09
CA ALA A 25 43.84 -19.91 39.95
C ALA A 25 44.44 -19.48 41.30
N GLY A 26 45.33 -20.29 41.87
CA GLY A 26 46.09 -19.94 43.08
C GLY A 26 47.02 -18.73 42.86
N GLU A 27 47.68 -18.66 41.70
CA GLU A 27 48.52 -17.52 41.29
C GLU A 27 47.69 -16.25 41.06
N LEU A 28 46.54 -16.35 40.38
CA LEU A 28 45.61 -15.24 40.15
C LEU A 28 45.00 -14.71 41.45
N SER A 29 44.73 -15.58 42.44
CA SER A 29 44.20 -15.17 43.75
C SER A 29 45.19 -14.38 44.59
N GLN A 30 46.50 -14.42 44.26
CA GLN A 30 47.55 -13.65 44.90
C GLN A 30 47.84 -12.32 44.19
N MET A 31 47.34 -12.13 42.96
CA MET A 31 47.32 -10.84 42.30
C MET A 31 46.20 -10.03 42.93
N ALA A 32 46.55 -9.00 43.70
CA ALA A 32 45.56 -8.07 44.25
C ALA A 32 44.69 -7.55 43.09
N ASP A 33 43.36 -7.61 43.26
CA ASP A 33 42.43 -6.87 42.40
C ASP A 33 42.86 -5.41 42.44
N THR A 34 43.60 -4.95 41.43
CA THR A 34 43.75 -3.52 41.21
C THR A 34 42.35 -3.04 40.87
N GLU A 35 41.71 -2.33 41.82
CA GLU A 35 40.40 -1.71 41.61
C GLU A 35 40.52 -0.69 40.46
N GLU A 36 40.29 -1.18 39.23
CA GLU A 36 40.24 -0.33 38.06
C GLU A 36 38.94 0.47 38.06
N ILE A 37 39.04 1.76 37.81
CA ILE A 37 37.88 2.63 37.71
C ILE A 37 37.17 2.33 36.37
N VAL A 38 35.97 1.75 36.44
CA VAL A 38 35.17 1.37 35.26
C VAL A 38 34.43 2.57 34.64
N GLN A 39 33.93 3.47 35.48
CA GLN A 39 33.19 4.66 35.03
C GLN A 39 33.65 5.89 35.83
N LEU A 40 33.97 6.96 35.11
CA LEU A 40 34.30 8.24 35.72
C LEU A 40 33.05 8.89 36.33
N THR A 41 33.12 9.22 37.61
CA THR A 41 32.09 10.00 38.31
C THR A 41 32.59 11.41 38.61
N SER A 42 31.66 12.34 38.82
CA SER A 42 31.98 13.73 39.18
C SER A 42 32.86 13.85 40.43
N GLU A 43 32.76 12.91 41.37
CA GLU A 43 33.54 12.87 42.61
C GLU A 43 35.01 12.43 42.37
N ILE A 44 35.21 11.43 41.52
CA ILE A 44 36.54 10.97 41.08
C ILE A 44 37.27 12.09 40.33
N ILE A 45 36.54 12.81 39.47
CA ILE A 45 37.05 13.98 38.74
C ILE A 45 37.38 15.15 39.69
N ARG A 46 36.64 15.34 40.78
CA ARG A 46 36.96 16.40 41.76
C ARG A 46 38.16 16.03 42.63
N SER A 47 38.29 14.75 42.99
CA SER A 47 39.36 14.26 43.86
C SER A 47 40.69 14.03 43.16
N ARG A 48 40.75 14.11 41.81
CA ARG A 48 41.94 13.85 40.99
C ARG A 48 42.54 12.45 41.14
N LYS A 49 41.71 11.46 41.46
CA LYS A 49 42.12 10.06 41.65
C LYS A 49 41.64 9.18 40.50
N TRP A 50 42.09 9.47 39.27
CA TRP A 50 41.65 8.74 38.07
C TRP A 50 42.80 8.03 37.34
N ASP A 51 43.93 7.81 38.01
CA ASP A 51 45.15 7.29 37.38
C ASP A 51 45.04 5.80 36.98
N THR A 52 44.02 5.09 37.47
CA THR A 52 43.78 3.65 37.25
C THR A 52 42.46 3.37 36.52
N ILE A 53 42.12 4.16 35.50
CA ILE A 53 40.93 3.89 34.66
C ILE A 53 41.17 2.65 33.79
N ARG A 54 40.17 1.75 33.76
CA ARG A 54 40.16 0.61 32.85
C ARG A 54 40.18 1.05 31.39
N ALA A 55 41.04 0.45 30.58
CA ALA A 55 41.06 0.71 29.14
C ALA A 55 39.69 0.39 28.51
N TYR A 56 39.17 1.33 27.71
CA TYR A 56 37.89 1.17 27.03
C TYR A 56 38.00 0.20 25.85
N ASP A 57 37.22 -0.88 25.86
CA ASP A 57 37.14 -1.79 24.73
C ASP A 57 36.25 -1.19 23.63
N ILE A 58 36.89 -0.70 22.56
CA ILE A 58 36.21 -0.13 21.39
C ILE A 58 35.42 -1.15 20.58
N HIS A 59 35.59 -2.45 20.84
CA HIS A 59 34.86 -3.53 20.19
C HIS A 59 33.68 -4.05 21.04
N ALA A 60 33.52 -3.54 22.26
CA ALA A 60 32.42 -3.93 23.12
C ALA A 60 31.07 -3.56 22.49
N PRO A 61 30.05 -4.43 22.61
CA PRO A 61 28.72 -4.12 22.12
C PRO A 61 28.15 -2.94 22.91
N VAL A 62 27.77 -1.89 22.18
CA VAL A 62 27.10 -0.72 22.76
C VAL A 62 25.57 -0.92 22.75
N PRO A 63 24.83 -0.42 23.76
CA PRO A 63 23.38 -0.40 23.71
C PRO A 63 22.89 0.35 22.47
N GLN A 64 22.03 -0.28 21.67
CA GLN A 64 21.42 0.38 20.52
C GLN A 64 20.30 1.30 20.99
N ALA A 65 20.37 2.58 20.61
CA ALA A 65 19.30 3.54 20.81
C ALA A 65 18.29 3.42 19.66
N TYR A 66 17.04 3.12 19.98
CA TYR A 66 15.94 3.10 19.02
C TYR A 66 15.16 4.41 19.09
N CYS A 67 15.34 5.26 18.09
CA CYS A 67 14.55 6.49 17.95
C CYS A 67 13.13 6.19 17.47
N ALA A 68 12.21 7.15 17.68
CA ALA A 68 10.88 7.08 17.10
C ALA A 68 10.97 7.11 15.57
N LYS A 69 10.24 6.21 14.91
CA LYS A 69 10.23 6.04 13.45
C LYS A 69 8.81 5.89 12.93
N ILE A 70 8.57 6.39 11.73
CA ILE A 70 7.33 6.15 10.97
C ILE A 70 7.43 4.76 10.34
N HIS A 71 6.30 4.04 10.33
CA HIS A 71 6.19 2.73 9.70
C HIS A 71 6.74 2.75 8.24
N PRO A 72 7.56 1.77 7.82
CA PRO A 72 8.18 1.80 6.49
C PRO A 72 7.17 1.91 5.35
N TYR A 73 6.03 1.24 5.49
CA TYR A 73 4.95 1.35 4.51
C TYR A 73 4.33 2.75 4.47
N GLN A 74 4.06 3.36 5.64
CA GLN A 74 3.51 4.71 5.72
C GLN A 74 4.46 5.75 5.08
N ARG A 75 5.78 5.58 5.24
CA ARG A 75 6.76 6.44 4.57
C ARG A 75 6.66 6.39 3.05
N LEU A 76 6.40 5.21 2.47
CA LEU A 76 6.20 5.06 1.04
C LEU A 76 4.86 5.64 0.57
N ILE A 77 3.79 5.49 1.37
CA ILE A 77 2.52 6.17 1.11
C ILE A 77 2.72 7.69 1.10
N ASP A 78 3.46 8.24 2.07
CA ASP A 78 3.75 9.66 2.15
C ASP A 78 4.63 10.13 0.99
N GLN A 79 5.56 9.30 0.54
CA GLN A 79 6.36 9.56 -0.66
C GLN A 79 5.48 9.60 -1.93
N MET A 80 4.60 8.61 -2.13
CA MET A 80 3.66 8.60 -3.26
C MET A 80 2.74 9.82 -3.26
N ARG A 81 2.23 10.18 -2.07
CA ARG A 81 1.43 11.41 -1.89
C ARG A 81 2.22 12.63 -2.31
N ARG A 82 3.47 12.75 -1.85
CA ARG A 82 4.34 13.89 -2.19
C ARG A 82 4.63 13.97 -3.69
N ILE A 83 4.91 12.85 -4.36
CA ILE A 83 5.14 12.81 -5.81
C ILE A 83 3.93 13.39 -6.55
N LEU A 84 2.72 12.96 -6.21
CA LEU A 84 1.50 13.45 -6.87
C LEU A 84 1.24 14.93 -6.58
N LEU A 85 1.50 15.40 -5.35
CA LEU A 85 1.44 16.82 -5.01
C LEU A 85 2.45 17.65 -5.82
N ASP A 86 3.69 17.18 -5.94
CA ASP A 86 4.76 17.83 -6.72
C ASP A 86 4.43 17.84 -8.23
N MET A 87 3.68 16.85 -8.72
CA MET A 87 3.12 16.80 -10.09
C MET A 87 1.88 17.68 -10.29
N GLY A 88 1.44 18.41 -9.25
CA GLY A 88 0.34 19.37 -9.30
C GLY A 88 -1.05 18.74 -9.16
N PHE A 89 -1.18 17.57 -8.52
CA PHE A 89 -2.46 16.96 -8.19
C PHE A 89 -2.95 17.44 -6.81
N THR A 90 -4.27 17.51 -6.65
CA THR A 90 -4.91 17.78 -5.36
C THR A 90 -5.38 16.48 -4.71
N GLU A 91 -5.07 16.28 -3.43
CA GLU A 91 -5.55 15.10 -2.69
C GLU A 91 -7.06 15.23 -2.41
N ILE A 92 -7.82 14.18 -2.75
CA ILE A 92 -9.24 14.04 -2.43
C ILE A 92 -9.43 12.86 -1.47
N LYS A 93 -10.48 12.95 -0.64
CA LYS A 93 -10.88 11.90 0.29
C LYS A 93 -12.38 11.63 0.17
N GLY A 94 -12.77 10.41 0.49
CA GLY A 94 -14.16 10.00 0.48
C GLY A 94 -14.46 8.99 1.58
N GLU A 95 -15.73 8.68 1.71
CA GLU A 95 -16.24 7.76 2.71
C GLU A 95 -15.86 6.31 2.38
N ILE A 96 -15.67 5.49 3.41
CA ILE A 96 -15.39 4.05 3.26
C ILE A 96 -16.62 3.31 2.72
N VAL A 97 -17.78 3.66 3.26
CA VAL A 97 -19.07 3.14 2.81
C VAL A 97 -19.49 3.94 1.57
N GLN A 98 -19.83 3.23 0.50
CA GLN A 98 -20.31 3.82 -0.73
C GLN A 98 -21.61 3.14 -1.15
N SER A 99 -22.49 3.89 -1.83
CA SER A 99 -23.61 3.27 -2.52
C SER A 99 -23.10 2.44 -3.70
N SER A 100 -23.79 1.36 -4.02
CA SER A 100 -23.51 0.56 -5.22
C SER A 100 -23.62 1.41 -6.49
N PHE A 101 -24.42 2.48 -6.45
CA PHE A 101 -24.45 3.50 -7.48
C PHE A 101 -23.06 4.10 -7.74
N TRP A 102 -22.41 4.71 -6.73
CA TRP A 102 -21.11 5.36 -6.92
C TRP A 102 -19.98 4.35 -7.12
N ASN A 103 -20.07 3.20 -6.46
CA ASN A 103 -19.03 2.18 -6.54
C ASN A 103 -19.06 1.38 -7.86
N PHE A 104 -20.21 1.28 -8.54
CA PHE A 104 -20.32 0.46 -9.76
C PHE A 104 -21.07 1.17 -10.88
N ASP A 105 -22.33 1.57 -10.64
CA ASP A 105 -23.22 2.01 -11.73
C ASP A 105 -22.73 3.30 -12.40
N ALA A 106 -22.22 4.26 -11.62
CA ALA A 106 -21.66 5.53 -12.11
C ALA A 106 -20.40 5.32 -12.97
N LEU A 107 -19.73 4.17 -12.83
CA LEU A 107 -18.57 3.74 -13.62
C LEU A 107 -18.99 2.83 -14.77
N PHE A 108 -20.24 2.92 -15.21
CA PHE A 108 -20.78 2.12 -16.32
C PHE A 108 -20.56 0.60 -16.16
N GLN A 109 -20.37 0.11 -14.93
CA GLN A 109 -20.18 -1.31 -14.67
C GLN A 109 -21.54 -2.00 -14.56
N PRO A 110 -21.81 -3.05 -15.37
CA PRO A 110 -23.14 -3.63 -15.46
C PRO A 110 -23.57 -4.30 -14.14
N GLN A 111 -24.89 -4.43 -13.92
CA GLN A 111 -25.43 -4.89 -12.63
C GLN A 111 -25.27 -6.38 -12.38
N ASP A 112 -25.07 -7.17 -13.44
CA ASP A 112 -24.77 -8.60 -13.44
C ASP A 112 -23.25 -8.89 -13.49
N HIS A 113 -22.41 -7.87 -13.33
CA HIS A 113 -20.96 -8.04 -13.35
C HIS A 113 -20.49 -8.91 -12.16
N PRO A 114 -19.61 -9.93 -12.37
CA PRO A 114 -19.14 -10.82 -11.32
C PRO A 114 -18.58 -10.11 -10.08
N ALA A 115 -17.79 -9.06 -10.25
CA ALA A 115 -17.26 -8.27 -9.13
C ALA A 115 -18.33 -7.67 -8.19
N ARG A 116 -19.61 -7.60 -8.59
CA ARG A 116 -20.72 -7.14 -7.74
C ARG A 116 -21.35 -8.27 -6.93
N GLU A 117 -20.92 -9.50 -7.11
CA GLU A 117 -21.46 -10.63 -6.38
C GLU A 117 -21.04 -10.62 -4.91
N MET A 118 -21.81 -11.32 -4.07
CA MET A 118 -21.56 -11.37 -2.62
C MET A 118 -20.24 -12.06 -2.26
N GLN A 119 -19.68 -12.89 -3.15
CA GLN A 119 -18.36 -13.49 -2.92
C GLN A 119 -17.20 -12.51 -3.12
N ASP A 120 -17.40 -11.40 -3.84
CA ASP A 120 -16.32 -10.45 -4.20
C ASP A 120 -16.45 -9.11 -3.45
N THR A 121 -17.68 -8.73 -3.06
CA THR A 121 -17.97 -7.43 -2.43
C THR A 121 -18.61 -7.57 -1.05
N PHE A 122 -18.16 -6.75 -0.10
CA PHE A 122 -18.78 -6.61 1.22
C PHE A 122 -20.00 -5.68 1.17
N TYR A 123 -21.19 -6.26 1.08
CA TYR A 123 -22.45 -5.53 1.19
C TYR A 123 -22.85 -5.28 2.64
N LEU A 124 -23.48 -4.14 2.88
CA LEU A 124 -24.05 -3.76 4.17
C LEU A 124 -25.57 -3.95 4.18
N ASP A 125 -26.14 -3.99 5.38
CA ASP A 125 -27.59 -4.06 5.60
C ASP A 125 -28.30 -2.70 5.43
N SER A 126 -27.53 -1.63 5.21
CA SER A 126 -28.00 -0.26 5.00
C SER A 126 -28.19 0.09 3.52
N GLU A 127 -29.03 1.10 3.28
CA GLU A 127 -29.31 1.63 1.96
C GLU A 127 -29.03 3.13 1.89
N ALA A 128 -28.45 3.57 0.78
CA ALA A 128 -28.21 4.97 0.46
C ALA A 128 -29.37 5.56 -0.37
N GLU A 129 -29.47 6.89 -0.35
CA GLU A 129 -30.27 7.64 -1.31
C GLU A 129 -29.55 7.71 -2.66
N LEU A 130 -30.33 7.69 -3.75
CA LEU A 130 -29.77 7.82 -5.10
C LEU A 130 -29.58 9.31 -5.43
N PRO A 131 -28.40 9.70 -5.97
CA PRO A 131 -28.16 11.08 -6.37
C PRO A 131 -28.97 11.42 -7.63
N GLU A 132 -29.15 12.72 -7.92
CA GLU A 132 -29.94 13.20 -9.06
C GLU A 132 -29.53 12.57 -10.41
N TYR A 133 -28.23 12.28 -10.57
CA TYR A 133 -27.64 11.68 -11.77
C TYR A 133 -28.16 10.26 -12.08
N TYR A 134 -28.79 9.57 -11.13
CA TYR A 134 -29.16 8.16 -11.29
C TYR A 134 -30.05 7.90 -12.51
N ARG A 135 -30.88 8.87 -12.91
CA ARG A 135 -31.80 8.72 -14.05
C ARG A 135 -31.04 8.63 -15.37
N LYS A 136 -30.05 9.51 -15.56
CA LYS A 136 -29.20 9.53 -16.75
C LYS A 136 -28.29 8.31 -16.81
N VAL A 137 -27.70 7.92 -15.66
CA VAL A 137 -26.90 6.69 -15.58
C VAL A 137 -27.75 5.47 -15.94
N ARG A 138 -28.96 5.36 -15.39
CA ARG A 138 -29.90 4.29 -15.76
C ARG A 138 -30.17 4.26 -17.27
N GLU A 139 -30.46 5.40 -17.87
CA GLU A 139 -30.75 5.51 -19.31
C GLU A 139 -29.54 5.07 -20.15
N VAL A 140 -28.33 5.49 -19.78
CA VAL A 140 -27.11 5.06 -20.47
C VAL A 140 -26.86 3.56 -20.32
N HIS A 141 -27.14 2.97 -19.16
CA HIS A 141 -27.07 1.51 -18.98
C HIS A 141 -28.09 0.76 -19.83
N GLU A 142 -29.34 1.22 -19.87
CA GLU A 142 -30.44 0.51 -20.55
C GLU A 142 -30.41 0.68 -22.08
N SER A 143 -30.05 1.86 -22.59
CA SER A 143 -30.15 2.17 -24.02
C SER A 143 -28.99 2.99 -24.60
N GLY A 144 -27.95 3.26 -23.80
CA GLY A 144 -26.81 4.10 -24.19
C GLY A 144 -27.04 5.62 -24.09
N GLY A 145 -28.28 6.05 -23.88
CA GLY A 145 -28.64 7.48 -23.77
C GLY A 145 -28.13 8.28 -24.98
N ASP A 146 -27.48 9.41 -24.70
CA ASP A 146 -27.00 10.35 -25.74
C ASP A 146 -25.53 10.11 -26.16
N THR A 147 -24.90 9.02 -25.74
CA THR A 147 -23.44 8.80 -25.94
C THR A 147 -23.09 8.09 -27.25
N GLY A 148 -24.09 7.75 -28.07
CA GLY A 148 -23.90 6.93 -29.27
C GLY A 148 -23.63 5.44 -28.98
N SER A 149 -23.56 5.04 -27.71
CA SER A 149 -23.50 3.65 -27.27
C SER A 149 -24.84 2.95 -27.41
N THR A 150 -24.85 1.62 -27.42
CA THR A 150 -26.09 0.82 -27.29
C THR A 150 -26.50 0.60 -25.84
N GLY A 151 -25.64 0.97 -24.89
CA GLY A 151 -25.77 0.56 -23.49
C GLY A 151 -25.49 -0.94 -23.30
N TRP A 152 -25.75 -1.43 -22.08
CA TRP A 152 -25.72 -2.87 -21.77
C TRP A 152 -27.03 -3.57 -22.11
N GLY A 153 -28.12 -2.81 -22.26
CA GLY A 153 -29.45 -3.35 -22.41
C GLY A 153 -30.04 -3.84 -21.08
N GLY A 154 -31.16 -4.58 -21.17
CA GLY A 154 -31.83 -5.13 -20.01
C GLY A 154 -32.55 -4.07 -19.16
N LYS A 155 -32.74 -4.38 -17.87
CA LYS A 155 -33.48 -3.53 -16.92
C LYS A 155 -32.60 -3.18 -15.74
N TRP A 156 -32.37 -1.89 -15.55
CA TRP A 156 -31.58 -1.38 -14.44
C TRP A 156 -32.41 -1.31 -13.16
N SER A 157 -31.84 -1.79 -12.05
CA SER A 157 -32.51 -1.93 -10.76
C SER A 157 -32.07 -0.86 -9.77
N LYS A 158 -32.99 0.06 -9.45
CA LYS A 158 -32.83 1.02 -8.35
C LYS A 158 -32.46 0.35 -7.02
N LYS A 159 -33.05 -0.82 -6.77
CA LYS A 159 -32.82 -1.55 -5.51
C LYS A 159 -31.37 -1.97 -5.36
N MET A 160 -30.74 -2.44 -6.45
CA MET A 160 -29.34 -2.86 -6.42
C MET A 160 -28.42 -1.66 -6.18
N SER A 161 -28.69 -0.54 -6.84
CA SER A 161 -27.90 0.69 -6.73
C SER A 161 -27.96 1.38 -5.37
N ARG A 162 -29.07 1.19 -4.63
CA ARG A 162 -29.23 1.73 -3.27
C ARG A 162 -28.47 0.94 -2.20
N ARG A 163 -28.08 -0.31 -2.46
CA ARG A 163 -27.34 -1.11 -1.48
C ARG A 163 -26.00 -0.45 -1.19
N GLU A 164 -25.62 -0.37 0.07
CA GLU A 164 -24.30 0.10 0.46
C GLU A 164 -23.28 -1.03 0.48
N VAL A 165 -22.04 -0.68 0.17
CA VAL A 165 -20.88 -1.56 0.17
C VAL A 165 -19.71 -0.89 0.87
N LEU A 166 -18.80 -1.70 1.41
CA LEU A 166 -17.43 -1.21 1.61
C LEU A 166 -16.82 -1.02 0.23
N ARG A 167 -16.34 0.18 -0.07
CA ARG A 167 -15.85 0.52 -1.41
C ARG A 167 -14.77 -0.47 -1.89
N THR A 168 -14.93 -0.98 -3.10
CA THR A 168 -14.03 -1.99 -3.68
C THR A 168 -12.81 -1.39 -4.38
N HIS A 169 -12.86 -0.08 -4.62
CA HIS A 169 -11.81 0.73 -5.19
C HIS A 169 -12.08 2.21 -4.90
N THR A 170 -11.04 3.03 -4.94
CA THR A 170 -11.13 4.48 -4.74
C THR A 170 -11.84 5.21 -5.88
N THR A 171 -12.18 4.52 -6.98
CA THR A 171 -12.76 5.15 -8.18
C THR A 171 -14.16 5.68 -7.95
N ALA A 172 -14.85 5.13 -6.95
CA ALA A 172 -16.09 5.67 -6.43
C ALA A 172 -15.93 7.11 -5.92
N ILE A 173 -14.80 7.41 -5.26
CA ILE A 173 -14.49 8.74 -4.71
C ILE A 173 -14.21 9.71 -5.86
N THR A 174 -13.40 9.28 -6.81
CA THR A 174 -13.02 10.08 -7.98
C THR A 174 -14.21 10.46 -8.83
N ILE A 175 -15.08 9.50 -9.19
CA ILE A 175 -16.22 9.80 -10.05
C ILE A 175 -17.24 10.70 -9.34
N LYS A 176 -17.42 10.51 -8.02
CA LYS A 176 -18.24 11.42 -7.19
C LYS A 176 -17.64 12.83 -7.16
N TYR A 177 -16.34 12.96 -6.94
CA TYR A 177 -15.64 14.24 -6.97
C TYR A 177 -15.80 14.96 -8.31
N LEU A 178 -15.67 14.24 -9.44
CA LEU A 178 -15.85 14.81 -10.77
C LEU A 178 -17.30 15.23 -11.03
N ALA A 179 -18.28 14.47 -10.56
CA ALA A 179 -19.70 14.84 -10.66
C ALA A 179 -20.02 16.12 -9.88
N GLU A 180 -19.35 16.36 -8.75
CA GLU A 180 -19.49 17.57 -7.93
C GLU A 180 -18.68 18.76 -8.49
N HIS A 181 -17.69 18.50 -9.34
CA HIS A 181 -16.78 19.51 -9.91
C HIS A 181 -16.57 19.31 -11.42
N PRO A 182 -17.64 19.46 -12.23
CA PRO A 182 -17.61 19.10 -13.65
C PRO A 182 -16.79 20.05 -14.54
N ASP A 183 -16.40 21.22 -14.02
CA ASP A 183 -15.67 22.23 -14.78
C ASP A 183 -14.16 21.90 -14.87
N PRO A 184 -13.57 21.75 -16.07
CA PRO A 184 -12.14 21.54 -16.23
C PRO A 184 -11.33 22.84 -16.02
N PRO A 185 -10.02 22.76 -15.75
CA PRO A 185 -9.23 21.53 -15.57
C PRO A 185 -9.28 20.99 -14.13
N LYS A 186 -9.16 19.67 -13.99
CA LYS A 186 -9.00 19.01 -12.68
C LYS A 186 -7.84 18.00 -12.73
N LYS A 187 -7.00 18.04 -11.71
CA LYS A 187 -6.01 17.00 -11.38
C LYS A 187 -6.21 16.61 -9.93
N ALA A 188 -6.62 15.37 -9.68
CA ALA A 188 -6.89 14.90 -8.33
C ALA A 188 -6.36 13.49 -8.12
N PHE A 189 -6.07 13.16 -6.87
CA PHE A 189 -5.65 11.81 -6.50
C PHE A 189 -6.19 11.41 -5.14
N CYS A 190 -6.30 10.10 -4.91
CA CYS A 190 -6.70 9.52 -3.65
C CYS A 190 -5.75 8.38 -3.30
N ILE A 191 -5.22 8.35 -2.07
CA ILE A 191 -4.54 7.16 -1.54
C ILE A 191 -5.31 6.73 -0.31
N ASP A 192 -6.08 5.66 -0.45
CA ASP A 192 -6.97 5.23 0.62
C ASP A 192 -7.32 3.74 0.51
N ARG A 193 -7.90 3.20 1.60
CA ARG A 193 -8.22 1.78 1.73
C ARG A 193 -9.40 1.39 0.85
N ALA A 194 -9.26 0.27 0.15
CA ALA A 194 -10.31 -0.43 -0.56
C ALA A 194 -10.52 -1.81 0.05
N TYR A 195 -11.72 -2.36 -0.14
CA TYR A 195 -12.17 -3.59 0.51
C TYR A 195 -12.71 -4.56 -0.52
N ARG A 196 -12.15 -5.77 -0.58
CA ARG A 196 -12.62 -6.83 -1.48
C ARG A 196 -12.68 -8.13 -0.71
N ARG A 197 -13.67 -8.97 -1.01
CA ARG A 197 -13.80 -10.26 -0.34
C ARG A 197 -12.86 -11.28 -0.99
N GLU A 198 -11.57 -11.03 -0.85
CA GLU A 198 -10.51 -11.88 -1.39
C GLU A 198 -10.03 -12.89 -0.36
N THR A 199 -9.52 -14.03 -0.83
CA THR A 199 -8.85 -14.99 0.04
C THR A 199 -7.48 -14.43 0.42
N ILE A 200 -7.14 -14.50 1.72
CA ILE A 200 -5.83 -14.01 2.20
C ILE A 200 -4.73 -14.91 1.64
N ASP A 201 -3.85 -14.33 0.84
CA ASP A 201 -2.66 -14.97 0.29
C ASP A 201 -1.47 -13.98 0.26
N PRO A 202 -0.27 -14.35 -0.23
CA PRO A 202 0.88 -13.44 -0.27
C PRO A 202 0.72 -12.19 -1.14
N THR A 203 -0.32 -12.13 -1.97
CA THR A 203 -0.60 -11.06 -2.93
C THR A 203 -1.94 -10.36 -2.72
N HIS A 204 -2.86 -10.97 -1.99
CA HIS A 204 -4.22 -10.48 -1.77
C HIS A 204 -4.56 -10.44 -0.28
N THR A 205 -5.12 -9.31 0.14
CA THR A 205 -5.73 -9.11 1.45
C THR A 205 -7.12 -8.49 1.28
N PRO A 206 -8.09 -8.78 2.17
CA PRO A 206 -9.43 -8.21 2.07
C PRO A 206 -9.49 -6.67 2.17
N GLU A 207 -8.43 -6.08 2.70
CA GLU A 207 -8.22 -4.65 2.85
C GLU A 207 -6.83 -4.31 2.32
N PHE A 208 -6.73 -3.27 1.50
CA PHE A 208 -5.47 -2.78 0.95
C PHE A 208 -5.60 -1.32 0.53
N GLU A 209 -4.50 -0.58 0.48
CA GLU A 209 -4.49 0.79 -0.02
C GLU A 209 -4.38 0.81 -1.54
N GLN A 210 -5.31 1.53 -2.16
CA GLN A 210 -5.28 1.85 -3.58
C GLN A 210 -4.85 3.30 -3.73
N LEU A 211 -3.96 3.56 -4.70
CA LEU A 211 -3.62 4.89 -5.16
C LEU A 211 -4.32 5.13 -6.48
N GLU A 212 -5.09 6.19 -6.56
CA GLU A 212 -5.79 6.57 -7.77
C GLU A 212 -5.46 8.00 -8.16
N GLY A 213 -5.31 8.24 -9.46
CA GLY A 213 -5.16 9.58 -10.00
C GLY A 213 -6.09 9.81 -11.18
N VAL A 214 -6.50 11.07 -11.34
CA VAL A 214 -7.40 11.51 -12.39
C VAL A 214 -6.97 12.86 -12.96
N VAL A 215 -7.13 13.02 -14.27
CA VAL A 215 -6.92 14.29 -14.99
C VAL A 215 -8.09 14.51 -15.94
N MET A 216 -8.84 15.58 -15.72
CA MET A 216 -9.95 16.00 -16.58
C MET A 216 -9.60 17.35 -17.22
N ASP A 217 -9.44 17.37 -18.54
CA ASP A 217 -9.02 18.55 -19.30
C ASP A 217 -9.36 18.39 -20.80
N PRO A 218 -9.81 19.43 -21.52
CA PRO A 218 -10.05 19.35 -22.97
C PRO A 218 -8.82 19.03 -23.82
N GLY A 219 -7.62 19.37 -23.33
CA GLY A 219 -6.36 19.26 -24.06
C GLY A 219 -5.58 17.97 -23.82
N VAL A 220 -6.11 17.02 -23.04
CA VAL A 220 -5.39 15.77 -22.74
C VAL A 220 -5.78 14.63 -23.68
N SER A 221 -4.80 13.76 -23.90
CA SER A 221 -4.89 12.60 -24.77
C SER A 221 -4.35 11.36 -24.07
N PHE A 222 -4.49 10.20 -24.71
CA PHE A 222 -3.93 8.95 -24.22
C PHE A 222 -2.41 9.01 -24.01
N SER A 223 -1.68 9.75 -24.85
CA SER A 223 -0.24 9.96 -24.67
C SER A 223 0.10 10.69 -23.36
N ASN A 224 -0.75 11.61 -22.92
CA ASN A 224 -0.56 12.30 -21.64
C ASN A 224 -0.73 11.34 -20.46
N LEU A 225 -1.70 10.41 -20.53
CA LEU A 225 -1.89 9.37 -19.50
C LEU A 225 -0.61 8.53 -19.34
N LEU A 226 -0.04 8.05 -20.44
CA LEU A 226 1.21 7.28 -20.40
C LEU A 226 2.35 8.11 -19.81
N GLY A 227 2.46 9.39 -20.18
CA GLY A 227 3.45 10.31 -19.64
C GLY A 227 3.35 10.48 -18.12
N TYR A 228 2.14 10.72 -17.59
CA TYR A 228 1.93 10.83 -16.14
C TYR A 228 2.35 9.57 -15.38
N LEU A 229 2.02 8.39 -15.91
CA LEU A 229 2.39 7.11 -15.29
C LEU A 229 3.90 6.87 -15.34
N VAL A 230 4.57 7.15 -16.47
CA VAL A 230 6.03 7.05 -16.58
C VAL A 230 6.70 7.96 -15.55
N GLU A 231 6.30 9.23 -15.48
CA GLU A 231 6.86 10.18 -14.53
C GLU A 231 6.65 9.74 -13.08
N PHE A 232 5.44 9.28 -12.73
CA PHE A 232 5.16 8.77 -11.38
C PHE A 232 6.07 7.59 -11.02
N TYR A 233 6.23 6.60 -11.91
CA TYR A 233 7.08 5.44 -11.65
C TYR A 233 8.58 5.77 -11.64
N HIS A 234 9.02 6.75 -12.42
CA HIS A 234 10.40 7.24 -12.36
C HIS A 234 10.69 7.90 -11.01
N HIS A 235 9.77 8.73 -10.50
CA HIS A 235 9.92 9.39 -9.21
C HIS A 235 9.87 8.43 -8.01
N ILE A 236 9.12 7.32 -8.11
CA ILE A 236 9.13 6.29 -7.04
C ILE A 236 10.39 5.43 -7.07
N GLY A 237 11.08 5.37 -8.22
CA GLY A 237 12.39 4.70 -8.38
C GLY A 237 12.42 3.51 -9.34
N PHE A 238 11.38 3.29 -10.16
CA PHE A 238 11.43 2.30 -11.25
C PHE A 238 11.93 2.97 -12.53
N LYS A 239 12.87 2.33 -13.24
CA LYS A 239 13.47 2.90 -14.46
C LYS A 239 12.74 2.45 -15.73
N GLU A 240 12.38 1.19 -15.78
CA GLU A 240 11.77 0.56 -16.94
C GLU A 240 10.27 0.40 -16.71
N VAL A 241 9.49 1.08 -17.54
CA VAL A 241 8.03 1.10 -17.52
C VAL A 241 7.54 0.72 -18.91
N ARG A 242 6.56 -0.17 -18.98
CA ARG A 242 5.85 -0.49 -20.23
C ARG A 242 4.35 -0.56 -20.00
N PHE A 243 3.60 -0.60 -21.09
CA PHE A 243 2.14 -0.64 -21.05
C PHE A 243 1.64 -1.81 -21.90
N ARG A 244 0.72 -2.59 -21.33
CA ARG A 244 0.02 -3.67 -22.03
C ARG A 244 -1.45 -3.27 -22.23
N PRO A 245 -2.07 -3.54 -23.38
CA PRO A 245 -3.51 -3.38 -23.51
C PRO A 245 -4.25 -4.21 -22.45
N GLY A 246 -5.18 -3.57 -21.76
CA GLY A 246 -6.04 -4.17 -20.74
C GLY A 246 -7.52 -3.92 -21.04
N TYR A 247 -8.41 -4.52 -20.26
CA TYR A 247 -9.85 -4.26 -20.34
C TYR A 247 -10.37 -3.87 -18.97
N PHE A 248 -10.99 -2.69 -18.90
CA PHE A 248 -11.72 -2.22 -17.72
C PHE A 248 -13.08 -1.66 -18.16
N PRO A 249 -14.19 -1.98 -17.48
CA PRO A 249 -15.54 -1.60 -17.92
C PRO A 249 -15.75 -0.09 -18.13
N TYR A 250 -15.05 0.75 -17.35
CA TYR A 250 -15.21 2.20 -17.35
C TYR A 250 -14.21 2.95 -18.24
N THR A 251 -13.24 2.29 -18.89
CA THR A 251 -12.22 2.98 -19.70
C THR A 251 -12.05 2.44 -21.10
N GLU A 252 -11.89 3.35 -22.07
CA GLU A 252 -11.55 3.05 -23.46
C GLU A 252 -10.80 4.23 -24.10
N PRO A 253 -9.53 4.07 -24.54
CA PRO A 253 -8.68 2.88 -24.42
C PRO A 253 -8.24 2.59 -22.98
N SER A 254 -7.82 1.34 -22.76
CA SER A 254 -7.40 0.79 -21.47
C SER A 254 -6.02 0.13 -21.56
N VAL A 255 -5.18 0.33 -20.53
CA VAL A 255 -3.85 -0.27 -20.39
C VAL A 255 -3.54 -0.65 -18.94
N GLU A 256 -2.65 -1.61 -18.81
CA GLU A 256 -2.02 -2.01 -17.56
C GLU A 256 -0.56 -1.53 -17.58
N PRO A 257 -0.15 -0.65 -16.65
CA PRO A 257 1.26 -0.34 -16.43
C PRO A 257 2.00 -1.51 -15.78
N GLU A 258 3.16 -1.84 -16.35
CA GLU A 258 4.10 -2.82 -15.82
C GLU A 258 5.47 -2.18 -15.60
N VAL A 259 6.13 -2.55 -14.50
CA VAL A 259 7.52 -2.15 -14.22
C VAL A 259 8.44 -3.36 -14.20
N TYR A 260 9.69 -3.17 -14.62
CA TYR A 260 10.69 -4.22 -14.50
C TYR A 260 11.33 -4.21 -13.10
N VAL A 261 11.37 -5.37 -12.47
CA VAL A 261 12.04 -5.59 -11.20
C VAL A 261 13.06 -6.72 -11.35
N GLU A 262 14.31 -6.42 -11.00
CA GLU A 262 15.39 -7.40 -11.07
C GLU A 262 15.07 -8.65 -10.23
N GLY A 263 15.15 -9.83 -10.85
CA GLY A 263 14.80 -11.11 -10.23
C GLY A 263 13.31 -11.47 -10.26
N LEU A 264 12.39 -10.54 -10.55
CA LEU A 264 10.95 -10.81 -10.71
C LEU A 264 10.46 -10.65 -12.15
N GLY A 265 11.17 -9.89 -12.98
CA GLY A 265 10.75 -9.58 -14.35
C GLY A 265 9.73 -8.44 -14.39
N TRP A 266 8.83 -8.48 -15.37
CA TRP A 266 7.77 -7.48 -15.52
C TRP A 266 6.62 -7.76 -14.56
N VAL A 267 6.25 -6.74 -13.77
CA VAL A 267 5.21 -6.83 -12.75
C VAL A 267 4.13 -5.78 -13.02
N GLU A 268 2.89 -6.24 -13.14
CA GLU A 268 1.69 -5.40 -13.24
C GLU A 268 1.44 -4.63 -11.93
N LEU A 269 1.09 -3.35 -12.04
CA LEU A 269 0.86 -2.48 -10.89
C LEU A 269 -0.55 -1.90 -10.79
N GLY A 270 -1.43 -2.19 -11.75
CA GLY A 270 -2.82 -1.77 -11.75
C GLY A 270 -3.37 -1.51 -13.14
N GLY A 271 -4.40 -0.68 -13.22
CA GLY A 271 -5.11 -0.34 -14.44
C GLY A 271 -5.17 1.16 -14.70
N ALA A 272 -5.18 1.53 -15.98
CA ALA A 272 -5.28 2.91 -16.42
C ALA A 272 -6.03 3.03 -17.74
N GLY A 273 -6.65 4.18 -17.98
CA GLY A 273 -7.31 4.44 -19.25
C GLY A 273 -7.98 5.80 -19.32
N ILE A 274 -8.74 6.01 -20.39
CA ILE A 274 -9.59 7.19 -20.55
C ILE A 274 -11.01 6.78 -20.21
N PHE A 275 -11.69 7.48 -19.30
CA PHE A 275 -13.09 7.14 -19.00
C PHE A 275 -13.94 7.18 -20.25
N ARG A 276 -14.78 6.17 -20.39
CA ARG A 276 -15.71 6.09 -21.51
C ARG A 276 -16.74 7.22 -21.44
N GLU A 277 -17.30 7.56 -22.58
CA GLU A 277 -18.34 8.59 -22.65
C GLU A 277 -19.59 8.20 -21.83
N GLU A 278 -19.90 6.90 -21.72
CA GLU A 278 -20.99 6.39 -20.88
C GLU A 278 -20.79 6.65 -19.38
N VAL A 279 -19.55 6.92 -18.94
CA VAL A 279 -19.22 7.31 -17.57
C VAL A 279 -19.35 8.82 -17.39
N THR A 280 -18.83 9.61 -18.34
CA THR A 280 -18.70 11.07 -18.19
C THR A 280 -19.96 11.84 -18.60
N ALA A 281 -20.64 11.44 -19.68
CA ALA A 281 -21.77 12.18 -20.23
C ALA A 281 -22.99 12.28 -19.28
N PRO A 282 -23.40 11.23 -18.53
CA PRO A 282 -24.46 11.34 -17.53
C PRO A 282 -24.20 12.39 -16.45
N LEU A 283 -22.92 12.65 -16.18
CA LEU A 283 -22.45 13.61 -15.17
C LEU A 283 -22.22 15.01 -15.75
N GLY A 284 -22.49 15.21 -17.05
CA GLY A 284 -22.31 16.49 -17.73
C GLY A 284 -20.86 16.79 -18.14
N ILE A 285 -19.95 15.82 -18.01
CA ILE A 285 -18.54 15.98 -18.35
C ILE A 285 -18.34 15.64 -19.83
N LYS A 286 -17.88 16.64 -20.60
CA LYS A 286 -17.72 16.54 -22.08
C LYS A 286 -16.27 16.43 -22.56
N CYS A 287 -15.31 16.59 -21.65
CA CYS A 287 -13.89 16.53 -21.99
C CYS A 287 -13.28 15.18 -21.57
N PRO A 288 -12.13 14.80 -22.16
CA PRO A 288 -11.43 13.58 -21.78
C PRO A 288 -11.08 13.56 -20.29
N VAL A 289 -11.27 12.39 -19.68
CA VAL A 289 -10.86 12.10 -18.31
C VAL A 289 -9.88 10.95 -18.31
N LEU A 290 -8.61 11.23 -18.04
CA LEU A 290 -7.58 10.22 -17.83
C LEU A 290 -7.67 9.72 -16.40
N ALA A 291 -7.67 8.41 -16.18
CA ALA A 291 -7.71 7.83 -14.84
C ALA A 291 -6.79 6.62 -14.73
N TRP A 292 -6.26 6.38 -13.53
CA TRP A 292 -5.51 5.18 -13.20
C TRP A 292 -5.67 4.80 -11.74
N GLY A 293 -5.71 3.51 -11.46
CA GLY A 293 -5.75 2.94 -10.11
C GLY A 293 -4.64 1.91 -9.95
N LEU A 294 -3.74 2.15 -8.98
CA LEU A 294 -2.57 1.34 -8.69
C LEU A 294 -2.70 0.72 -7.30
N GLY A 295 -2.19 -0.50 -7.15
CA GLY A 295 -2.02 -1.10 -5.83
C GLY A 295 -0.89 -0.42 -5.06
N ALA A 296 -1.20 0.53 -4.17
CA ALA A 296 -0.19 1.24 -3.39
C ALA A 296 0.64 0.27 -2.54
N SER A 297 -0.02 -0.74 -1.97
CA SER A 297 0.64 -1.81 -1.23
C SER A 297 1.59 -2.61 -2.12
N ARG A 298 1.21 -2.90 -3.37
CA ARG A 298 2.04 -3.65 -4.32
C ARG A 298 3.29 -2.87 -4.70
N VAL A 299 3.15 -1.58 -4.99
CA VAL A 299 4.29 -0.68 -5.23
C VAL A 299 5.22 -0.66 -4.01
N ALA A 300 4.66 -0.56 -2.81
CA ALA A 300 5.44 -0.53 -1.58
C ALA A 300 6.20 -1.83 -1.32
N MET A 301 5.56 -2.99 -1.52
CA MET A 301 6.23 -4.30 -1.41
C MET A 301 7.47 -4.36 -2.29
N LEU A 302 7.34 -3.96 -3.57
CA LEU A 302 8.45 -4.00 -4.52
C LEU A 302 9.58 -3.06 -4.12
N ARG A 303 9.27 -1.86 -3.61
CA ARG A 303 10.30 -0.92 -3.11
C ARG A 303 10.99 -1.39 -1.85
N LEU A 304 10.30 -2.17 -1.01
CA LEU A 304 10.85 -2.76 0.22
C LEU A 304 11.52 -4.12 -0.01
N GLY A 305 11.44 -4.68 -1.22
CA GLY A 305 11.96 -6.01 -1.53
C GLY A 305 11.18 -7.15 -0.85
N LEU A 306 9.92 -6.90 -0.50
CA LEU A 306 9.04 -7.88 0.16
C LEU A 306 8.36 -8.78 -0.87
N ARG A 307 8.16 -10.04 -0.52
CA ARG A 307 7.49 -11.04 -1.36
C ARG A 307 6.06 -11.32 -0.91
N ASP A 308 5.74 -11.01 0.34
CA ASP A 308 4.44 -11.26 0.94
C ASP A 308 3.82 -9.96 1.44
N LEU A 309 2.62 -9.66 0.93
CA LEU A 309 1.85 -8.45 1.23
C LEU A 309 1.55 -8.33 2.73
N ARG A 310 1.38 -9.47 3.40
CA ARG A 310 1.01 -9.53 4.81
C ARG A 310 2.11 -8.96 5.71
N GLU A 311 3.36 -8.99 5.26
CA GLU A 311 4.50 -8.39 5.98
C GLU A 311 4.31 -6.87 6.18
N LEU A 312 3.55 -6.19 5.31
CA LEU A 312 3.26 -4.75 5.48
C LEU A 312 2.34 -4.44 6.65
N TYR A 313 1.51 -5.40 7.09
CA TYR A 313 0.47 -5.20 8.10
C TYR A 313 0.78 -5.92 9.41
N GLN A 314 1.84 -6.74 9.45
CA GLN A 314 2.26 -7.40 10.67
C GLN A 314 2.83 -6.38 11.67
N PRO A 315 2.48 -6.48 12.97
CA PRO A 315 3.03 -5.61 14.00
C PRO A 315 4.47 -6.03 14.38
N ASP A 316 5.41 -5.95 13.44
CA ASP A 316 6.83 -6.25 13.64
C ASP A 316 7.60 -4.99 14.08
N ILE A 317 7.81 -4.87 15.40
CA ILE A 317 8.56 -3.76 15.97
C ILE A 317 10.05 -3.82 15.64
N ASP A 318 10.61 -5.01 15.40
CA ASP A 318 12.02 -5.17 15.07
C ASP A 318 12.29 -4.75 13.63
N TRP A 319 11.36 -5.00 12.71
CA TRP A 319 11.40 -4.42 11.38
C TRP A 319 11.40 -2.89 11.43
N LEU A 320 10.51 -2.28 12.22
CA LEU A 320 10.49 -0.83 12.41
C LEU A 320 11.82 -0.30 12.97
N ARG A 321 12.37 -0.97 13.99
CA ARG A 321 13.64 -0.60 14.62
C ARG A 321 14.82 -0.68 13.67
N LYS A 322 14.91 -1.74 12.86
CA LYS A 322 16.03 -2.00 11.95
C LYS A 322 15.92 -1.25 10.62
N SER A 323 14.71 -0.84 10.23
CA SER A 323 14.50 -0.14 8.97
C SER A 323 15.24 1.21 8.94
N PRO A 324 16.02 1.50 7.89
CA PRO A 324 16.71 2.79 7.73
C PRO A 324 15.68 3.89 7.47
N VAL A 325 15.93 5.10 7.98
CA VAL A 325 15.00 6.25 7.85
C VAL A 325 15.15 6.96 6.50
N CYS A 326 16.36 6.98 5.94
CA CYS A 326 16.67 7.59 4.65
C CYS A 326 16.72 6.52 3.55
N VAL A 327 15.92 6.68 2.51
CA VAL A 327 16.02 5.98 1.21
C VAL A 327 15.91 7.01 0.12
#